data_AF-A0A3M1TRA5-F1
#
_entry.id   AF-A0A3M1TRA5-F1
#
_cell.length_a   1.000
_cell.length_b   1.000
_cell.length_c   1.000
_cell.angle_alpha   90.00
_cell.angle_beta   90.00
_cell.angle_gamma   90.00
#
_symmetry.space_group_name_H-M   'P 1'
#
loop_
_entity.id
_entity.type
_entity.pdbx_description
1 polymer ?
#
loop_
_entity_poly.entity_id
_entity_poly.type
_entity_poly.pdbx_seq_one_letter_code
_entity_poly.pdbx_strand_id
1 'polypeptide(L)'
;MKNKLLFSAALVAALFAATFYGCQNEDLGDQMDLKEQNSFVLEQETPLYDFLLPPGTKVTQISASQVHFELPEEYVFLRYDPNEGVEFGREESYACTCSGDNPCTVFHHPDLGFGCLQGDCSGTCTGKRGGGPNTKQVLGVLNASSEHLIGERKEFLNPGSLSKQGYDIFFEQVVKEELMELVEFAYSGSAYKNSSDLIAKEGEQSVTYVKLQYMGISFAIAVPNFDEVKDKQFINFEAGSRVSCTGSNGCTCKLEKTCILGNCIHYCNECTTSTLVVEE
;
A
#
# COMPACT_ATOMS: atom_id res chain seq x y z
N MET A 1 -70.85 49.11 39.62
CA MET A 1 -71.66 48.17 40.42
C MET A 1 -71.17 46.75 40.16
N LYS A 2 -70.73 46.06 41.20
CA LYS A 2 -70.34 44.63 41.20
C LYS A 2 -71.60 43.78 41.39
N ASN A 3 -71.69 42.65 40.68
CA ASN A 3 -72.32 41.37 41.07
C ASN A 3 -72.15 40.40 39.89
N LYS A 4 -71.31 39.37 39.94
CA LYS A 4 -71.37 38.07 40.65
C LYS A 4 -72.44 37.08 40.13
N LEU A 5 -71.89 36.01 39.53
CA LEU A 5 -72.25 34.57 39.59
C LEU A 5 -73.54 34.04 38.94
N LEU A 6 -73.37 32.99 38.13
CA LEU A 6 -73.89 31.60 38.27
C LEU A 6 -73.48 30.81 37.00
N PHE A 7 -72.49 29.89 37.01
CA PHE A 7 -72.55 28.44 37.31
C PHE A 7 -73.67 27.63 36.63
N SER A 8 -73.30 26.72 35.70
CA SER A 8 -73.76 25.31 35.53
C SER A 8 -73.19 24.73 34.21
N ALA A 9 -72.28 23.75 34.28
CA ALA A 9 -72.51 22.30 34.13
C ALA A 9 -72.66 21.87 32.64
N ALA A 10 -71.65 21.28 31.97
CA ALA A 10 -71.12 19.92 32.05
C ALA A 10 -71.66 18.99 30.92
N LEU A 11 -70.72 18.24 30.32
CA LEU A 11 -70.84 16.85 29.83
C LEU A 11 -71.04 16.55 28.32
N VAL A 12 -70.25 15.56 27.86
CA VAL A 12 -70.38 14.63 26.71
C VAL A 12 -69.91 15.19 25.34
N ALA A 13 -68.69 14.88 24.85
CA ALA A 13 -68.11 13.62 24.34
C ALA A 13 -68.52 13.24 22.91
N ALA A 14 -67.54 12.63 22.20
CA ALA A 14 -67.61 11.96 20.89
C ALA A 14 -67.61 12.86 19.63
N LEU A 15 -66.95 12.54 18.51
CA LEU A 15 -66.04 11.46 18.12
C LEU A 15 -65.41 11.87 16.75
N PHE A 16 -64.25 11.29 16.50
CA PHE A 16 -63.52 11.17 15.24
C PHE A 16 -64.34 11.22 13.93
N ALA A 17 -63.88 12.03 12.97
CA ALA A 17 -63.91 11.73 11.54
C ALA A 17 -62.92 12.65 10.80
N ALA A 18 -61.61 12.40 10.95
CA ALA A 18 -60.62 12.91 10.01
C ALA A 18 -60.67 12.04 8.76
N THR A 19 -61.25 12.58 7.70
CA THR A 19 -61.31 11.98 6.37
C THR A 19 -59.93 12.04 5.71
N PHE A 20 -59.29 10.87 5.59
CA PHE A 20 -58.28 10.59 4.59
C PHE A 20 -59.00 10.32 3.24
N TYR A 21 -58.85 11.25 2.30
CA TYR A 21 -58.83 10.98 0.86
C TYR A 21 -57.38 11.30 0.46
N GLY A 22 -56.54 10.41 -0.06
CA GLY A 22 -56.81 9.35 -1.03
C GLY A 22 -56.12 9.75 -2.34
N CYS A 23 -54.78 9.80 -2.36
CA CYS A 23 -54.01 9.87 -3.61
C CYS A 23 -53.76 8.45 -4.10
N GLN A 24 -54.23 8.18 -5.32
CA GLN A 24 -53.97 6.98 -6.10
C GLN A 24 -52.46 6.87 -6.38
N ASN A 25 -51.88 5.70 -6.10
CA ASN A 25 -50.62 5.30 -6.70
C ASN A 25 -50.94 4.40 -7.88
N GLU A 26 -50.73 4.93 -9.09
CA GLU A 26 -50.46 4.13 -10.28
C GLU A 26 -49.00 3.66 -10.24
N ASP A 27 -48.79 2.45 -10.75
CA ASP A 27 -47.53 1.75 -10.94
C ASP A 27 -46.49 2.60 -11.71
N LEU A 28 -45.30 2.74 -11.14
CA LEU A 28 -44.06 2.99 -11.88
C LEU A 28 -42.97 2.11 -11.28
N GLY A 29 -42.63 1.05 -12.02
CA GLY A 29 -41.35 0.36 -11.87
C GLY A 29 -40.17 1.26 -12.23
N ASP A 30 -38.98 0.78 -11.86
CA ASP A 30 -37.66 1.33 -12.15
C ASP A 30 -37.30 2.69 -11.51
N GLN A 31 -36.76 2.61 -10.30
CA GLN A 31 -35.31 2.77 -10.03
C GLN A 31 -35.17 2.91 -8.52
N MET A 32 -34.80 1.82 -7.84
CA MET A 32 -34.17 1.95 -6.53
C MET A 32 -32.82 2.61 -6.77
N ASP A 33 -32.82 3.92 -6.62
CA ASP A 33 -31.66 4.78 -6.51
C ASP A 33 -30.75 4.19 -5.42
N LEU A 34 -29.66 3.56 -5.88
CA LEU A 34 -28.60 3.04 -5.05
C LEU A 34 -28.03 4.23 -4.28
N LYS A 35 -28.19 4.17 -2.95
CA LYS A 35 -27.51 5.03 -1.97
C LYS A 35 -26.16 5.50 -2.51
N GLU A 36 -26.02 6.81 -2.61
CA GLU A 36 -24.78 7.56 -2.75
C GLU A 36 -23.64 6.83 -2.02
N GLN A 37 -22.86 6.04 -2.78
CA GLN A 37 -21.64 5.40 -2.28
C GLN A 37 -20.67 6.54 -2.02
N ASN A 38 -20.32 6.79 -0.75
CA ASN A 38 -19.26 7.72 -0.39
C ASN A 38 -17.93 7.17 -0.92
N SER A 39 -17.61 7.51 -2.17
CA SER A 39 -16.33 7.23 -2.80
C SER A 39 -15.50 8.50 -2.91
N PHE A 40 -14.19 8.38 -2.70
CA PHE A 40 -13.25 9.48 -2.87
C PHE A 40 -11.93 8.94 -3.45
N VAL A 41 -11.09 9.86 -3.94
CA VAL A 41 -9.77 9.53 -4.47
C VAL A 41 -8.71 10.10 -3.53
N LEU A 42 -7.63 9.35 -3.30
CA LEU A 42 -6.51 9.81 -2.50
C LEU A 42 -5.67 10.81 -3.31
N GLU A 43 -5.53 12.02 -2.78
CA GLU A 43 -4.74 13.10 -3.42
C GLU A 43 -3.23 12.97 -3.12
N GLN A 44 -2.87 12.20 -2.10
CA GLN A 44 -1.49 12.01 -1.65
C GLN A 44 -1.25 10.56 -1.24
N GLU A 45 0.02 10.19 -1.14
CA GLU A 45 0.41 8.91 -0.55
C GLU A 45 -0.20 8.77 0.85
N THR A 46 -0.88 7.67 1.09
CA THR A 46 -1.67 7.47 2.32
C THR A 46 -1.28 6.15 2.96
N PRO A 47 -0.92 6.12 4.25
CA PRO A 47 -0.58 4.88 4.93
C PRO A 47 -1.70 3.84 4.91
N LEU A 48 -1.34 2.59 4.62
CA LEU A 48 -2.18 1.43 4.84
C LEU A 48 -1.32 0.35 5.51
N TYR A 49 -1.40 0.28 6.84
CA TYR A 49 -0.51 -0.54 7.67
C TYR A 49 0.96 -0.09 7.59
N ASP A 50 1.81 -0.92 6.98
CA ASP A 50 3.27 -0.82 6.90
C ASP A 50 3.75 -0.51 5.48
N PHE A 51 2.85 -0.05 4.61
CA PHE A 51 3.14 0.46 3.28
C PHE A 51 2.21 1.64 2.95
N LEU A 52 2.44 2.29 1.80
CA LEU A 52 1.65 3.41 1.30
C LEU A 52 0.76 3.00 0.13
N LEU A 53 -0.46 3.52 0.13
CA LEU A 53 -1.28 3.61 -1.08
C LEU A 53 -0.82 4.82 -1.91
N PRO A 54 -0.67 4.67 -3.24
CA PRO A 54 -0.31 5.78 -4.10
C PRO A 54 -1.47 6.78 -4.27
N PRO A 55 -1.17 8.05 -4.61
CA PRO A 55 -2.16 8.99 -5.08
C PRO A 55 -2.96 8.41 -6.26
N GLY A 56 -4.22 8.82 -6.40
CA GLY A 56 -5.13 8.30 -7.43
C GLY A 56 -5.86 7.01 -7.01
N THR A 57 -5.50 6.39 -5.88
CA THR A 57 -6.25 5.25 -5.34
C THR A 57 -7.69 5.66 -5.04
N LYS A 58 -8.65 4.95 -5.61
CA LYS A 58 -10.07 5.16 -5.37
C LYS A 58 -10.50 4.34 -4.16
N VAL A 59 -11.18 5.01 -3.23
CA VAL A 59 -11.68 4.43 -1.99
C VAL A 59 -13.19 4.42 -2.05
N THR A 60 -13.81 3.25 -1.88
CA THR A 60 -15.27 3.12 -1.85
C THR A 60 -15.71 2.55 -0.51
N GLN A 61 -16.57 3.28 0.20
CA GLN A 61 -17.14 2.78 1.45
C GLN A 61 -18.18 1.69 1.16
N ILE A 62 -17.90 0.45 1.56
CA ILE A 62 -18.84 -0.68 1.45
C ILE A 62 -19.83 -0.65 2.62
N SER A 63 -19.33 -0.38 3.82
CA SER A 63 -20.12 -0.24 5.04
C SER A 63 -19.43 0.68 6.03
N ALA A 64 -20.03 0.95 7.19
CA ALA A 64 -19.35 1.67 8.26
C ALA A 64 -18.03 0.99 8.68
N SER A 65 -17.96 -0.34 8.61
CA SER A 65 -16.81 -1.12 9.06
C SER A 65 -15.91 -1.62 7.93
N GLN A 66 -16.16 -1.23 6.68
CA GLN A 66 -15.40 -1.75 5.55
C GLN A 66 -15.26 -0.73 4.41
N VAL A 67 -14.05 -0.63 3.89
CA VAL A 67 -13.71 0.12 2.68
C VAL A 67 -13.06 -0.79 1.66
N HIS A 68 -13.21 -0.43 0.40
CA HIS A 68 -12.58 -1.04 -0.75
C HIS A 68 -11.63 -0.05 -1.41
N PHE A 69 -10.48 -0.55 -1.87
CA PHE A 69 -9.46 0.21 -2.56
C PHE A 69 -9.33 -0.31 -3.97
N GLU A 70 -9.30 0.60 -4.94
CA GLU A 70 -8.98 0.32 -6.33
C GLU A 70 -7.76 1.19 -6.70
N LEU A 71 -6.62 0.55 -6.96
CA LEU A 71 -5.38 1.23 -7.32
C LEU A 71 -5.47 1.85 -8.74
N PRO A 72 -4.68 2.89 -9.03
CA PRO A 72 -4.48 3.37 -10.40
C PRO A 72 -4.01 2.25 -11.35
N GLU A 73 -4.14 2.44 -12.66
CA GLU A 73 -3.90 1.39 -13.65
C GLU A 73 -2.48 0.84 -13.64
N GLU A 74 -1.51 1.70 -13.33
CA GLU A 74 -0.10 1.37 -13.27
C GLU A 74 0.34 0.67 -11.98
N TYR A 75 -0.55 0.54 -10.98
CA TYR A 75 -0.22 -0.01 -9.68
C TYR A 75 -0.94 -1.33 -9.41
N VAL A 76 -0.26 -2.24 -8.73
CA VAL A 76 -0.81 -3.52 -8.27
C VAL A 76 -0.45 -3.80 -6.83
N PHE A 77 -1.34 -4.44 -6.08
CA PHE A 77 -1.01 -5.02 -4.79
C PHE A 77 -0.16 -6.27 -4.97
N LEU A 78 0.93 -6.37 -4.21
CA LEU A 78 1.69 -7.60 -4.04
C LEU A 78 0.99 -8.46 -2.98
N ARG A 79 0.48 -9.62 -3.36
CA ARG A 79 -0.11 -10.60 -2.44
C ARG A 79 0.72 -11.85 -2.35
N TYR A 80 0.73 -12.48 -1.18
CA TYR A 80 1.45 -13.72 -0.97
C TYR A 80 0.67 -14.70 -0.10
N ASP A 81 0.67 -15.96 -0.51
CA ASP A 81 0.32 -17.10 0.33
C ASP A 81 1.45 -18.15 0.25
N PRO A 82 1.88 -18.76 1.37
CA PRO A 82 2.98 -19.73 1.35
C PRO A 82 2.72 -20.99 0.50
N ASN A 83 1.47 -21.33 0.23
CA ASN A 83 1.08 -22.52 -0.55
C ASN A 83 0.80 -22.17 -2.01
N GLU A 84 0.27 -20.97 -2.28
CA GLU A 84 -0.13 -20.55 -3.63
C GLU A 84 0.87 -19.59 -4.30
N GLY A 85 1.82 -19.02 -3.56
CA GLY A 85 2.82 -18.09 -4.06
C GLY A 85 2.34 -16.65 -4.20
N VAL A 86 2.99 -15.91 -5.09
CA VAL A 86 2.72 -14.49 -5.37
C VAL A 86 1.50 -14.32 -6.28
N GLU A 87 0.70 -13.29 -5.99
CA GLU A 87 -0.38 -12.83 -6.86
C GLU A 87 -0.39 -11.29 -6.94
N PHE A 88 -0.81 -10.77 -8.09
CA PHE A 88 -1.02 -9.35 -8.31
C PHE A 88 -2.49 -9.04 -8.56
N GLY A 89 -2.97 -7.92 -8.04
CA GLY A 89 -4.27 -7.38 -8.41
C GLY A 89 -4.46 -5.93 -7.96
N ARG A 90 -5.43 -5.24 -8.55
CA ARG A 90 -5.64 -3.80 -8.34
C ARG A 90 -6.60 -3.45 -7.22
N GLU A 91 -7.37 -4.41 -6.77
CA GLU A 91 -8.46 -4.21 -5.83
C GLU A 91 -8.16 -4.84 -4.49
N GLU A 92 -8.39 -4.15 -3.39
CA GLU A 92 -8.22 -4.68 -2.03
C GLU A 92 -9.30 -4.16 -1.09
N SER A 93 -9.43 -4.73 0.10
CA SER A 93 -10.35 -4.20 1.12
C SER A 93 -9.68 -4.06 2.48
N TYR A 94 -10.27 -3.22 3.31
CA TYR A 94 -9.91 -3.05 4.71
C TYR A 94 -11.17 -3.10 5.55
N ALA A 95 -11.17 -3.94 6.57
CA ALA A 95 -12.31 -4.14 7.43
C ALA A 95 -11.92 -3.98 8.91
N CYS A 96 -12.75 -3.28 9.65
CA CYS A 96 -12.67 -3.19 11.09
C CYS A 96 -13.54 -4.26 11.75
N THR A 97 -12.96 -4.97 12.71
CA THR A 97 -13.62 -6.05 13.45
C THR A 97 -13.58 -5.75 14.95
N CYS A 98 -14.72 -5.94 15.62
CA CYS A 98 -14.84 -5.87 17.08
C CYS A 98 -14.77 -7.28 17.66
N SER A 99 -14.02 -7.47 18.75
CA SER A 99 -13.98 -8.77 19.47
C SER A 99 -15.19 -9.00 20.39
N GLY A 100 -15.99 -7.96 20.63
CA GLY A 100 -17.20 -7.99 21.46
C GLY A 100 -18.44 -7.72 20.62
N ASP A 101 -19.40 -7.02 21.22
CA ASP A 101 -20.65 -6.61 20.58
C ASP A 101 -20.49 -5.23 19.91
N ASN A 102 -21.29 -4.98 18.87
CA ASN A 102 -21.34 -3.77 18.03
C ASN A 102 -20.16 -3.59 17.06
N PRO A 103 -20.40 -3.02 15.87
CA PRO A 103 -19.37 -2.87 14.85
C PRO A 103 -18.43 -1.70 15.14
N CYS A 104 -17.17 -1.89 14.76
CA CYS A 104 -16.21 -0.82 14.62
C CYS A 104 -16.47 0.00 13.36
N THR A 105 -16.02 1.26 13.35
CA THR A 105 -16.11 2.11 12.15
C THR A 105 -14.71 2.31 11.56
N VAL A 106 -14.58 2.20 10.24
CA VAL A 106 -13.37 2.59 9.52
C VAL A 106 -13.28 4.11 9.54
N PHE A 107 -12.11 4.64 9.87
CA PHE A 107 -11.80 6.05 9.65
C PHE A 107 -10.63 6.20 8.70
N HIS A 108 -10.54 7.39 8.13
CA HIS A 108 -9.46 7.82 7.26
C HIS A 108 -8.95 9.18 7.76
N HIS A 109 -7.63 9.31 7.84
CA HIS A 109 -6.93 10.58 8.08
C HIS A 109 -5.74 10.68 7.11
N PRO A 110 -5.50 11.82 6.45
CA PRO A 110 -4.46 11.95 5.42
C PRO A 110 -3.06 11.51 5.90
N ASP A 111 -2.70 11.85 7.14
CA ASP A 111 -1.37 11.54 7.70
C ASP A 111 -1.27 10.19 8.43
N LEU A 112 -2.40 9.67 8.94
CA LEU A 112 -2.42 8.43 9.74
C LEU A 112 -2.91 7.23 8.92
N GLY A 113 -3.48 7.50 7.74
CA GLY A 113 -4.04 6.49 6.87
C GLY A 113 -5.40 5.98 7.33
N PHE A 114 -5.60 4.68 7.13
CA PHE A 114 -6.83 3.97 7.47
C PHE A 114 -6.71 3.26 8.80
N GLY A 115 -7.73 3.42 9.64
CA GLY A 115 -7.77 2.83 10.98
C GLY A 115 -9.17 2.45 11.41
N CYS A 116 -9.27 1.91 12.63
CA CYS A 116 -10.55 1.53 13.23
C CYS A 116 -10.86 2.38 14.46
N LEU A 117 -12.01 3.04 14.45
CA LEU A 117 -12.57 3.71 15.62
C LEU A 117 -13.38 2.69 16.43
N GLN A 118 -13.15 2.71 17.75
CA GLN A 118 -13.83 1.82 18.69
C GLN A 118 -15.35 2.01 18.66
N GLY A 119 -15.84 3.25 18.59
CA GLY A 119 -17.28 3.53 18.61
C GLY A 119 -17.94 2.89 19.84
N ASP A 120 -18.99 2.09 19.58
CA ASP A 120 -19.75 1.36 20.60
C ASP A 120 -19.27 -0.10 20.80
N CYS A 121 -18.14 -0.48 20.21
CA CYS A 121 -17.55 -1.82 20.38
C CYS A 121 -17.23 -2.08 21.85
N SER A 122 -17.85 -3.10 22.43
CA SER A 122 -17.64 -3.49 23.84
C SER A 122 -16.30 -4.21 24.08
N GLY A 123 -15.61 -4.61 22.99
CA GLY A 123 -14.32 -5.31 23.01
C GLY A 123 -13.18 -4.50 22.39
N THR A 124 -12.20 -5.20 21.82
CA THR A 124 -11.09 -4.59 21.08
C THR A 124 -11.46 -4.42 19.61
N CYS A 125 -11.17 -3.24 19.09
CA CYS A 125 -11.37 -2.91 17.69
C CYS A 125 -10.08 -3.10 16.89
N THR A 126 -10.10 -3.99 15.89
CA THR A 126 -8.90 -4.32 15.10
C THR A 126 -9.18 -4.24 13.60
N GLY A 127 -8.24 -3.65 12.86
CA GLY A 127 -8.28 -3.61 11.40
C GLY A 127 -7.66 -4.86 10.80
N LYS A 128 -8.31 -5.41 9.78
CA LYS A 128 -7.84 -6.58 9.02
C LYS A 128 -7.89 -6.28 7.52
N ARG A 129 -6.89 -6.77 6.81
CA ARG A 129 -6.84 -6.80 5.34
C ARG A 129 -8.05 -7.65 4.90
N GLY A 130 -8.87 -7.16 3.97
CA GLY A 130 -10.03 -7.89 3.47
C GLY A 130 -9.58 -9.21 2.84
N GLY A 131 -10.33 -10.31 2.90
CA GLY A 131 -11.70 -10.54 3.33
C GLY A 131 -12.00 -12.05 3.28
N GLY A 132 -12.12 -12.68 4.46
CA GLY A 132 -12.38 -14.12 4.61
C GLY A 132 -11.14 -14.92 5.04
N PRO A 133 -11.30 -16.13 5.59
CA PRO A 133 -10.21 -16.93 6.17
C PRO A 133 -9.13 -17.40 5.17
N ASN A 134 -9.31 -17.14 3.86
CA ASN A 134 -8.45 -17.62 2.77
C ASN A 134 -7.87 -16.48 1.90
N THR A 135 -7.83 -15.24 2.38
CA THR A 135 -7.26 -14.15 1.58
C THR A 135 -5.77 -14.04 1.75
N LYS A 136 -5.05 -14.09 0.63
CA LYS A 136 -3.60 -13.88 0.56
C LYS A 136 -3.22 -12.58 1.26
N GLN A 137 -2.08 -12.60 1.94
CA GLN A 137 -1.60 -11.44 2.65
C GLN A 137 -1.12 -10.39 1.65
N VAL A 138 -1.68 -9.18 1.70
CA VAL A 138 -1.18 -8.03 0.94
C VAL A 138 0.10 -7.53 1.59
N LEU A 139 1.20 -7.49 0.86
CA LEU A 139 2.52 -7.11 1.36
C LEU A 139 3.00 -5.75 0.88
N GLY A 140 2.25 -5.10 0.00
CA GLY A 140 2.53 -3.74 -0.46
C GLY A 140 1.93 -3.47 -1.83
N VAL A 141 2.40 -2.39 -2.44
CA VAL A 141 1.99 -1.90 -3.76
C VAL A 141 3.24 -1.76 -4.64
N LEU A 142 3.15 -2.23 -5.87
CA LEU A 142 4.18 -2.15 -6.90
C LEU A 142 3.69 -1.28 -8.05
N ASN A 143 4.59 -0.53 -8.70
CA ASN A 143 4.29 0.15 -9.96
C ASN A 143 4.63 -0.79 -11.12
N ALA A 144 3.63 -1.41 -11.73
CA ALA A 144 3.77 -2.38 -12.80
C ALA A 144 3.90 -1.75 -14.21
N SER A 145 4.27 -0.47 -14.33
CA SER A 145 4.47 0.16 -15.66
C SER A 145 5.67 -0.38 -16.43
N SER A 146 6.60 -1.06 -15.76
CA SER A 146 7.75 -1.73 -16.37
C SER A 146 7.82 -3.18 -15.92
N GLU A 147 8.07 -4.06 -16.87
CA GLU A 147 8.33 -5.48 -16.68
C GLU A 147 9.84 -5.81 -16.72
N HIS A 148 10.69 -4.78 -16.77
CA HIS A 148 12.14 -4.93 -16.85
C HIS A 148 12.87 -4.12 -15.78
N LEU A 149 14.08 -4.57 -15.46
CA LEU A 149 15.00 -3.91 -14.54
C LEU A 149 15.54 -2.61 -15.14
N ILE A 150 15.34 -1.50 -14.42
CA ILE A 150 15.73 -0.15 -14.84
C ILE A 150 16.99 0.26 -14.10
N GLY A 151 18.03 0.65 -14.85
CA GLY A 151 19.27 1.21 -14.30
C GLY A 151 19.42 2.71 -14.50
N GLU A 152 18.78 3.27 -15.53
CA GLU A 152 18.95 4.67 -15.89
C GLU A 152 18.04 5.56 -15.03
N ARG A 153 18.63 6.48 -14.26
CA ARG A 153 17.90 7.35 -13.32
C ARG A 153 16.73 8.10 -13.95
N LYS A 154 16.84 8.50 -15.22
CA LYS A 154 15.79 9.26 -15.92
C LYS A 154 14.56 8.42 -16.26
N GLU A 155 14.71 7.10 -16.25
CA GLU A 155 13.66 6.14 -16.56
C GLU A 155 12.99 5.58 -15.29
N PHE A 156 13.45 6.01 -14.11
CA PHE A 156 12.85 5.57 -12.84
C PHE A 156 11.40 6.04 -12.78
N LEU A 157 10.53 5.05 -12.57
CA LEU A 157 9.10 5.19 -12.42
C LEU A 157 8.74 5.69 -11.04
N ASN A 158 7.47 6.07 -10.88
CA ASN A 158 6.91 6.40 -9.56
C ASN A 158 7.10 5.22 -8.59
N PRO A 159 7.45 5.49 -7.32
CA PRO A 159 7.81 4.45 -6.38
C PRO A 159 6.61 3.54 -6.04
N GLY A 160 6.92 2.27 -5.80
CA GLY A 160 6.06 1.37 -5.04
C GLY A 160 6.36 1.46 -3.54
N SER A 161 5.58 0.75 -2.73
CA SER A 161 5.77 0.72 -1.28
C SER A 161 5.53 -0.70 -0.76
N LEU A 162 6.53 -1.28 -0.11
CA LEU A 162 6.47 -2.64 0.44
C LEU A 162 6.62 -2.63 1.95
N SER A 163 5.89 -3.54 2.60
CA SER A 163 6.23 -3.99 3.95
C SER A 163 7.61 -4.65 3.98
N LYS A 164 8.17 -4.83 5.18
CA LYS A 164 9.43 -5.60 5.35
C LYS A 164 9.33 -7.00 4.74
N GLN A 165 8.27 -7.73 5.05
CA GLN A 165 8.02 -9.05 4.48
C GLN A 165 7.79 -8.97 2.95
N GLY A 166 7.21 -7.88 2.47
CA GLY A 166 7.06 -7.60 1.05
C GLY A 166 8.38 -7.54 0.31
N TYR A 167 9.41 -6.89 0.87
CA TYR A 167 10.75 -6.89 0.28
C TYR A 167 11.34 -8.30 0.18
N ASP A 168 11.21 -9.11 1.23
CA ASP A 168 11.73 -10.48 1.23
C ASP A 168 11.08 -11.32 0.11
N ILE A 169 9.74 -11.26 -0.02
CA ILE A 169 9.01 -11.96 -1.07
C ILE A 169 9.32 -11.38 -2.46
N PHE A 170 9.42 -10.07 -2.57
CA PHE A 170 9.73 -9.39 -3.83
C PHE A 170 11.09 -9.83 -4.38
N PHE A 171 12.14 -9.80 -3.56
CA PHE A 171 13.48 -10.20 -4.02
C PHE A 171 13.59 -11.69 -4.32
N GLU A 172 12.90 -12.57 -3.57
CA GLU A 172 13.01 -14.02 -3.78
C GLU A 172 12.09 -14.58 -4.87
N GLN A 173 10.96 -13.93 -5.17
CA GLN A 173 9.94 -14.49 -6.06
C GLN A 173 9.54 -13.59 -7.21
N VAL A 174 9.82 -12.28 -7.16
CA VAL A 174 9.37 -11.32 -8.18
C VAL A 174 10.51 -10.85 -9.06
N VAL A 175 11.59 -10.31 -8.49
CA VAL A 175 12.72 -9.74 -9.28
C VAL A 175 13.90 -10.70 -9.44
N LYS A 176 13.86 -11.88 -8.83
CA LYS A 176 15.00 -12.79 -8.73
C LYS A 176 15.65 -13.13 -10.07
N GLU A 177 14.84 -13.48 -11.07
CA GLU A 177 15.35 -13.90 -12.38
C GLU A 177 16.05 -12.75 -13.11
N GLU A 178 15.37 -11.61 -13.26
CA GLU A 178 15.92 -10.36 -13.82
C GLU A 178 17.21 -9.93 -13.12
N LEU A 179 17.25 -10.04 -11.79
CA LEU A 179 18.42 -9.69 -11.00
C LEU A 179 19.59 -10.64 -11.27
N MET A 180 19.32 -11.93 -11.37
CA MET A 180 20.35 -12.94 -11.62
C MET A 180 20.96 -12.79 -13.00
N GLU A 181 20.16 -12.44 -14.02
CA GLU A 181 20.67 -12.14 -15.36
C GLU A 181 21.62 -10.94 -15.35
N LEU A 182 21.24 -9.85 -14.66
CA LEU A 182 22.11 -8.67 -14.52
C LEU A 182 23.41 -9.01 -13.80
N VAL A 183 23.34 -9.80 -12.73
CA VAL A 183 24.53 -10.23 -11.98
C VAL A 183 25.43 -11.11 -12.85
N GLU A 184 24.89 -12.09 -13.55
CA GLU A 184 25.68 -12.96 -14.43
C GLU A 184 26.41 -12.15 -15.49
N PHE A 185 25.73 -11.15 -16.06
CA PHE A 185 26.33 -10.19 -16.96
C PHE A 185 27.44 -9.37 -16.30
N ALA A 186 27.18 -8.77 -15.12
CA ALA A 186 28.12 -7.93 -14.39
C ALA A 186 29.41 -8.67 -13.98
N TYR A 187 29.30 -9.96 -13.65
CA TYR A 187 30.42 -10.80 -13.27
C TYR A 187 30.98 -11.62 -14.44
N SER A 188 30.50 -11.40 -15.67
CA SER A 188 31.02 -12.06 -16.86
C SER A 188 32.50 -11.72 -17.07
N GLY A 189 33.34 -12.75 -17.17
CA GLY A 189 34.80 -12.59 -17.26
C GLY A 189 35.51 -12.26 -15.93
N SER A 190 34.77 -12.11 -14.83
CA SER A 190 35.34 -11.98 -13.49
C SER A 190 35.84 -13.33 -12.97
N ALA A 191 36.88 -13.30 -12.12
CA ALA A 191 37.30 -14.47 -11.34
C ALA A 191 36.33 -14.81 -10.19
N TYR A 192 35.33 -13.96 -9.98
CA TYR A 192 34.36 -14.01 -8.90
C TYR A 192 32.96 -14.28 -9.45
N LYS A 193 32.14 -15.00 -8.69
CA LYS A 193 30.78 -15.39 -9.12
C LYS A 193 29.68 -14.46 -8.60
N ASN A 194 29.97 -13.68 -7.57
CA ASN A 194 29.03 -12.82 -6.87
C ASN A 194 29.79 -11.80 -6.02
N SER A 195 29.05 -10.82 -5.49
CA SER A 195 29.61 -9.75 -4.66
C SER A 195 30.21 -10.23 -3.36
N SER A 196 29.60 -11.22 -2.70
CA SER A 196 30.11 -11.72 -1.42
C SER A 196 31.50 -12.35 -1.57
N ASP A 197 31.71 -13.13 -2.62
CA ASP A 197 33.01 -13.75 -2.93
C ASP A 197 34.08 -12.71 -3.25
N LEU A 198 33.71 -11.66 -3.99
CA LEU A 198 34.60 -10.55 -4.35
C LEU A 198 35.00 -9.73 -3.11
N ILE A 199 34.01 -9.28 -2.34
CA ILE A 199 34.24 -8.51 -1.11
C ILE A 199 35.06 -9.32 -0.10
N ALA A 200 34.81 -10.62 0.03
CA ALA A 200 35.54 -11.47 0.97
C ALA A 200 37.04 -11.60 0.64
N LYS A 201 37.42 -11.51 -0.64
CA LYS A 201 38.83 -11.67 -1.07
C LYS A 201 39.55 -10.33 -1.28
N GLU A 202 38.86 -9.35 -1.86
CA GLU A 202 39.46 -8.08 -2.28
C GLU A 202 39.00 -6.89 -1.41
N GLY A 203 37.94 -7.03 -0.62
CA GLY A 203 37.38 -5.97 0.24
C GLY A 203 36.29 -5.13 -0.43
N GLU A 204 35.57 -4.32 0.35
CA GLU A 204 34.42 -3.51 -0.11
C GLU A 204 34.81 -2.47 -1.18
N GLN A 205 36.07 -2.02 -1.22
CA GLN A 205 36.54 -1.09 -2.25
C GLN A 205 36.66 -1.71 -3.66
N SER A 206 36.54 -3.04 -3.76
CA SER A 206 36.56 -3.76 -5.04
C SER A 206 35.20 -3.80 -5.74
N VAL A 207 34.15 -3.30 -5.09
CA VAL A 207 32.81 -3.21 -5.66
C VAL A 207 32.39 -1.78 -5.89
N THR A 208 31.52 -1.61 -6.87
CA THR A 208 30.71 -0.41 -7.06
C THR A 208 29.27 -0.79 -6.80
N TYR A 209 28.54 0.06 -6.10
CA TYR A 209 27.12 -0.10 -5.91
C TYR A 209 26.38 0.53 -7.06
N VAL A 210 25.45 -0.22 -7.65
CA VAL A 210 24.62 0.22 -8.77
C VAL A 210 23.17 0.25 -8.32
N LYS A 211 22.54 1.41 -8.47
CA LYS A 211 21.11 1.61 -8.18
C LYS A 211 20.26 1.11 -9.32
N LEU A 212 19.19 0.42 -8.96
CA LEU A 212 18.25 -0.21 -9.86
C LEU A 212 16.83 0.05 -9.38
N GLN A 213 15.88 -0.05 -10.30
CA GLN A 213 14.47 -0.07 -9.98
C GLN A 213 13.77 -1.19 -10.76
N TYR A 214 12.92 -1.95 -10.07
CA TYR A 214 12.04 -2.94 -10.70
C TYR A 214 10.64 -2.78 -10.12
N MET A 215 9.63 -2.68 -10.98
CA MET A 215 8.24 -2.44 -10.61
C MET A 215 8.04 -1.32 -9.55
N GLY A 216 8.76 -0.21 -9.71
CA GLY A 216 8.73 0.93 -8.78
C GLY A 216 9.55 0.76 -7.50
N ILE A 217 10.13 -0.41 -7.23
CA ILE A 217 10.93 -0.66 -6.03
C ILE A 217 12.40 -0.39 -6.32
N SER A 218 12.98 0.57 -5.61
CA SER A 218 14.40 0.94 -5.73
C SER A 218 15.28 0.14 -4.79
N PHE A 219 16.39 -0.38 -5.30
CA PHE A 219 17.40 -1.10 -4.54
C PHE A 219 18.78 -0.89 -5.19
N ALA A 220 19.85 -1.29 -4.50
CA ALA A 220 21.20 -1.26 -5.04
C ALA A 220 21.85 -2.62 -4.90
N ILE A 221 22.69 -2.98 -5.86
CA ILE A 221 23.51 -4.19 -5.81
C ILE A 221 24.99 -3.85 -5.90
N ALA A 222 25.82 -4.69 -5.30
CA ALA A 222 27.26 -4.62 -5.44
C ALA A 222 27.72 -5.39 -6.70
N VAL A 223 28.35 -4.69 -7.63
CA VAL A 223 28.96 -5.24 -8.84
C VAL A 223 30.48 -5.00 -8.80
N PRO A 224 31.29 -5.70 -9.60
CA PRO A 224 32.72 -5.41 -9.65
C PRO A 224 32.95 -3.93 -10.00
N ASN A 225 33.97 -3.32 -9.40
CA ASN A 225 34.34 -1.97 -9.81
C ASN A 225 34.89 -2.01 -11.25
N PHE A 226 34.16 -1.36 -12.18
CA PHE A 226 34.50 -1.32 -13.60
C PHE A 226 35.45 -0.19 -13.97
N ASP A 227 35.91 0.64 -13.03
CA ASP A 227 36.81 1.78 -13.30
C ASP A 227 38.14 1.34 -13.94
N GLU A 228 38.60 0.11 -13.70
CA GLU A 228 39.81 -0.44 -14.32
C GLU A 228 39.54 -1.18 -15.65
N VAL A 229 38.28 -1.57 -15.91
CA VAL A 229 37.91 -2.33 -17.10
C VAL A 229 37.44 -1.33 -18.16
N LYS A 230 37.99 -1.41 -19.38
CA LYS A 230 37.53 -0.59 -20.53
C LYS A 230 36.06 -0.83 -20.94
N ASP A 231 35.34 -1.63 -20.17
CA ASP A 231 33.98 -2.06 -20.39
C ASP A 231 33.01 -1.13 -19.68
N LYS A 232 32.52 -0.21 -20.51
CA LYS A 232 31.50 0.79 -20.26
C LYS A 232 30.10 0.20 -19.98
N GLN A 233 30.01 -0.97 -19.37
CA GLN A 233 28.78 -1.77 -19.30
C GLN A 233 27.67 -1.11 -18.47
N PHE A 234 28.03 -0.29 -17.48
CA PHE A 234 27.07 0.36 -16.56
C PHE A 234 27.15 1.89 -16.57
N ILE A 235 27.66 2.52 -17.64
CA ILE A 235 27.88 3.98 -17.68
C ILE A 235 26.62 4.81 -17.39
N ASN A 236 25.45 4.29 -17.73
CA ASN A 236 24.20 5.04 -17.57
C ASN A 236 23.52 4.81 -16.21
N PHE A 237 24.07 3.95 -15.38
CA PHE A 237 23.49 3.61 -14.09
C PHE A 237 23.90 4.64 -13.04
N GLU A 238 23.00 4.93 -12.09
CA GLU A 238 23.38 5.68 -10.89
C GLU A 238 24.23 4.76 -10.00
N ALA A 239 25.52 5.08 -9.87
CA ALA A 239 26.50 4.22 -9.23
C ALA A 239 27.44 4.99 -8.30
N GLY A 240 28.12 4.29 -7.38
CA GLY A 240 29.04 4.90 -6.43
C GLY A 240 29.65 3.89 -5.45
N SER A 241 30.54 4.37 -4.59
CA SER A 241 31.30 3.53 -3.66
C SER A 241 30.52 3.14 -2.40
N ARG A 242 29.40 3.83 -2.11
CA ARG A 242 28.59 3.61 -0.91
C ARG A 242 27.11 3.74 -1.17
N VAL A 243 26.31 3.13 -0.30
CA VAL A 243 24.85 3.21 -0.32
C VAL A 243 24.36 3.70 1.03
N SER A 244 23.39 4.61 1.02
CA SER A 244 22.77 5.15 2.22
C SER A 244 21.25 5.32 2.01
N CYS A 245 20.53 5.54 3.12
CA CYS A 245 19.11 5.84 3.09
C CYS A 245 18.88 7.24 3.66
N THR A 246 18.09 8.03 2.95
CA THR A 246 17.65 9.34 3.41
C THR A 246 16.15 9.32 3.64
N GLY A 247 15.69 9.97 4.71
CA GLY A 247 14.27 10.08 5.05
C GLY A 247 13.81 11.52 5.00
N SER A 248 12.54 11.71 4.66
CA SER A 248 11.89 13.01 4.81
C SER A 248 11.16 13.10 6.17
N ASN A 249 10.80 14.32 6.58
CA ASN A 249 9.92 14.59 7.73
C ASN A 249 10.37 14.00 9.08
N GLY A 250 11.68 13.94 9.34
CA GLY A 250 12.23 13.47 10.62
C GLY A 250 12.20 11.95 10.79
N CYS A 251 11.92 11.21 9.71
CA CYS A 251 11.89 9.77 9.71
C CYS A 251 13.29 9.16 9.60
N THR A 252 13.66 8.29 10.53
CA THR A 252 14.94 7.57 10.48
C THR A 252 14.78 6.35 9.57
N CYS A 253 15.29 6.45 8.35
CA CYS A 253 15.29 5.34 7.40
C CYS A 253 16.48 4.43 7.69
N LYS A 254 16.26 3.12 7.59
CA LYS A 254 17.31 2.14 7.80
C LYS A 254 17.69 1.48 6.48
N LEU A 255 19.00 1.40 6.24
CA LEU A 255 19.56 0.60 5.16
C LEU A 255 19.52 -0.87 5.59
N GLU A 256 18.74 -1.66 4.87
CA GLU A 256 18.67 -3.10 5.04
C GLU A 256 19.49 -3.79 3.95
N LYS A 257 19.94 -5.01 4.26
CA LYS A 257 20.74 -5.85 3.36
C LYS A 257 20.16 -7.26 3.34
N THR A 258 19.90 -7.78 2.16
CA THR A 258 19.60 -9.20 1.94
C THR A 258 20.55 -9.74 0.87
N CYS A 259 20.88 -11.03 0.89
CA CYS A 259 21.76 -11.60 -0.14
C CYS A 259 21.14 -12.85 -0.75
N ILE A 260 21.01 -12.86 -2.07
CA ILE A 260 20.45 -13.97 -2.86
C ILE A 260 21.59 -14.59 -3.64
N LEU A 261 21.88 -15.87 -3.35
CA LEU A 261 22.96 -16.64 -3.99
C LEU A 261 24.34 -15.93 -3.93
N GLY A 262 24.60 -15.22 -2.83
CA GLY A 262 25.84 -14.47 -2.61
C GLY A 262 25.85 -13.05 -3.18
N ASN A 263 24.79 -12.63 -3.89
CA ASN A 263 24.65 -11.26 -4.39
C ASN A 263 23.85 -10.45 -3.39
N CYS A 264 24.48 -9.43 -2.84
CA CYS A 264 23.85 -8.63 -1.81
C CYS A 264 23.12 -7.43 -2.40
N ILE A 265 21.88 -7.29 -1.94
CA ILE A 265 20.91 -6.28 -2.31
C ILE A 265 20.71 -5.37 -1.12
N HIS A 266 20.80 -4.08 -1.37
CA HIS A 266 20.66 -3.01 -0.40
C HIS A 266 19.40 -2.21 -0.71
N TYR A 267 18.56 -1.98 0.29
CA TYR A 267 17.31 -1.26 0.12
C TYR A 267 16.97 -0.47 1.39
N CYS A 268 16.10 0.53 1.25
CA CYS A 268 15.65 1.32 2.39
C CYS A 268 14.33 0.80 2.94
N ASN A 269 14.27 0.68 4.27
CA ASN A 269 13.08 0.24 4.99
C ASN A 269 12.89 1.09 6.26
N GLU A 270 11.82 0.79 7.01
CA GLU A 270 11.42 1.43 8.28
C GLU A 270 10.82 2.83 8.12
N CYS A 271 10.91 3.43 6.93
CA CYS A 271 10.13 4.62 6.60
C CYS A 271 9.47 4.52 5.22
N THR A 272 8.23 4.96 5.17
CA THR A 272 7.43 5.03 3.95
C THR A 272 7.95 6.05 2.94
N THR A 273 8.69 7.07 3.38
CA THR A 273 9.28 8.12 2.53
C THR A 273 10.80 7.97 2.35
N SER A 274 11.32 6.75 2.51
CA SER A 274 12.75 6.49 2.37
C SER A 274 13.21 6.60 0.92
N THR A 275 14.34 7.27 0.70
CA THR A 275 15.02 7.30 -0.59
C THR A 275 16.40 6.66 -0.47
N LEU A 276 16.67 5.69 -1.35
CA LEU A 276 17.98 5.08 -1.52
C LEU A 276 18.90 6.05 -2.27
N VAL A 277 20.10 6.25 -1.73
CA VAL A 277 21.13 7.11 -2.31
C VAL A 277 22.38 6.28 -2.52
N VAL A 278 23.02 6.47 -3.68
CA VAL A 278 24.35 5.94 -3.96
C VAL A 278 25.32 7.11 -4.03
N GLU A 279 26.41 7.03 -3.27
CA GLU A 279 27.39 8.10 -3.05
C GLU A 279 28.73 7.75 -3.71
N GLU A 280 29.37 8.71 -4.38
CA GLU A 280 30.71 8.59 -4.96
C GLU A 280 31.81 8.49 -3.89
#